data_AF-F5ANS8-F1
#
_entry.id   AF-F5ANS8-F1
#
_cell.length_a   1.000
_cell.length_b   1.000
_cell.length_c   1.000
_cell.angle_alpha   90.00
_cell.angle_beta   90.00
_cell.angle_gamma   90.00
#
_symmetry.space_group_name_H-M   'P 1'
#
loop_
_entity.id
_entity.type
_entity.pdbx_description
1 polymer ?
#
loop_
_entity_poly.entity_id
_entity_poly.type
_entity_poly.pdbx_seq_one_letter_code
_entity_poly.pdbx_strand_id
1 'polypeptide(L)'
;VDRGKLSAFDFGAAGNMKHYNQSTPPEYRVQDMKVPTALFSGGHDTLADPKDVAVLLTQVFNLVFHQNIEHWDHLDFIWGLDAPEQIVSLHSQ
;
A
#
# COMPACT_ATOMS: atom_id res chain seq x y z
N VAL A 1 -1.09 -20.45 -4.76
CA VAL A 1 -1.93 -19.28 -5.10
C VAL A 1 -2.09 -18.51 -3.81
N ASP A 2 -1.39 -17.39 -3.71
CA ASP A 2 -1.33 -16.60 -2.47
C ASP A 2 -2.64 -15.84 -2.26
N ARG A 3 -3.11 -15.80 -1.01
CA ARG A 3 -4.52 -15.54 -0.64
C ARG A 3 -4.76 -14.12 -0.14
N GLY A 4 -4.32 -13.11 -0.90
CA GLY A 4 -4.50 -11.69 -0.52
C GLY A 4 -3.71 -11.30 0.74
N LYS A 5 -2.51 -11.87 0.90
CA LYS A 5 -1.61 -11.56 2.01
C LYS A 5 -0.42 -10.76 1.52
N LEU A 6 0.05 -9.84 2.36
CA LEU A 6 1.32 -9.18 2.14
C LEU A 6 2.44 -10.06 2.72
N SER A 7 3.12 -10.81 1.87
CA SER A 7 4.16 -11.78 2.23
C SER A 7 5.37 -11.67 1.32
N ALA A 8 6.49 -12.23 1.77
CA ALA A 8 7.64 -12.44 0.90
C ALA A 8 7.27 -13.41 -0.23
N PHE A 9 8.08 -13.42 -1.29
CA PHE A 9 7.88 -14.31 -2.42
C PHE A 9 7.96 -15.80 -2.02
N ASP A 10 7.06 -16.64 -2.51
CA ASP A 10 7.11 -18.07 -2.27
C ASP A 10 8.00 -18.78 -3.30
N PHE A 11 9.20 -19.18 -2.89
CA PHE A 11 10.14 -19.96 -3.70
C PHE A 11 9.86 -21.48 -3.66
N GLY A 12 8.78 -21.91 -3.00
CA GLY A 12 8.53 -23.31 -2.62
C GLY A 12 9.38 -23.73 -1.42
N ALA A 13 8.99 -24.81 -0.72
CA ALA A 13 9.53 -25.15 0.61
C ALA A 13 11.08 -25.18 0.71
N ALA A 14 11.76 -25.80 -0.26
CA ALA A 14 13.22 -25.85 -0.27
C ALA A 14 13.87 -24.48 -0.55
N GLY A 15 13.27 -23.69 -1.45
CA GLY A 15 13.71 -22.33 -1.73
C GLY A 15 13.50 -21.42 -0.51
N ASN A 16 12.31 -21.47 0.10
CA ASN A 16 11.99 -20.72 1.30
C ASN A 16 12.95 -21.06 2.45
N MET A 17 13.32 -22.33 2.64
CA MET A 17 14.33 -22.70 3.65
C MET A 17 15.68 -22.05 3.37
N LYS A 18 16.11 -21.98 2.11
CA LYS A 18 17.37 -21.33 1.71
C LYS A 18 17.34 -19.81 1.89
N HIS A 19 16.20 -19.18 1.65
CA HIS A 19 16.07 -17.72 1.68
C HIS A 19 15.64 -17.15 3.03
N TYR A 20 14.81 -17.88 3.78
CA TYR A 20 14.09 -17.39 4.96
C TYR A 20 14.33 -18.25 6.21
N ASN A 21 15.03 -19.39 6.10
CA ASN A 21 15.17 -20.39 7.17
C ASN A 21 13.82 -20.93 7.69
N GLN A 22 12.77 -20.88 6.87
CA GLN A 22 11.44 -21.44 7.14
C GLN A 22 10.82 -21.96 5.84
N SER A 23 9.88 -22.91 5.93
CA SER A 23 9.32 -23.60 4.75
C SER A 23 8.22 -22.81 4.02
N THR A 24 7.63 -21.80 4.67
CA THR A 24 6.63 -20.89 4.10
C THR A 24 7.19 -19.48 4.02
N PRO A 25 6.74 -18.61 3.10
CA PRO A 25 7.18 -17.22 3.09
C PRO A 25 6.74 -16.50 4.38
N PRO A 26 7.58 -15.64 4.98
CA PRO A 26 7.17 -14.79 6.08
C PRO A 26 6.15 -13.74 5.63
N GLU A 27 5.19 -13.43 6.50
CA GLU A 27 4.20 -12.37 6.31
C GLU A 27 4.73 -11.03 6.84
N TYR A 28 4.43 -9.94 6.14
CA TYR A 28 4.75 -8.58 6.56
C TYR A 28 3.57 -7.97 7.31
N ARG A 29 3.82 -7.51 8.53
CA ARG A 29 2.82 -6.86 9.38
C ARG A 29 2.93 -5.35 9.25
N VAL A 30 1.97 -4.72 8.58
CA VAL A 30 1.95 -3.26 8.40
C VAL A 30 1.91 -2.53 9.75
N GLN A 31 1.30 -3.14 10.77
CA GLN A 31 1.23 -2.58 12.14
C GLN A 31 2.61 -2.40 12.79
N ASP A 32 3.63 -3.11 12.33
CA ASP A 32 4.99 -2.98 12.87
C ASP A 32 5.71 -1.74 12.28
N MET A 33 5.13 -1.09 11.26
CA MET A 33 5.63 0.18 10.69
C MET A 33 5.25 1.37 11.58
N LYS A 34 6.25 1.96 12.25
CA LYS A 34 6.07 3.10 13.18
C LYS A 34 6.22 4.48 12.53
N VAL A 35 6.65 4.51 11.27
CA VAL A 35 6.96 5.75 10.54
C VAL A 35 5.66 6.55 10.34
N PRO A 36 5.65 7.86 10.64
CA PRO A 36 4.53 8.74 10.30
C PRO A 36 4.23 8.64 8.79
N THR A 37 3.01 8.28 8.45
CA THR A 37 2.62 7.98 7.07
C THR A 37 1.45 8.85 6.64
N ALA A 38 1.62 9.58 5.53
CA ALA A 38 0.53 10.20 4.79
C ALA A 38 0.15 9.29 3.62
N LEU A 39 -1.15 9.05 3.42
CA LEU A 39 -1.66 8.16 2.38
C LEU A 39 -2.58 8.92 1.43
N PHE A 40 -2.41 8.73 0.12
CA PHE A 40 -3.32 9.22 -0.91
C PHE A 40 -3.88 8.01 -1.66
N SER A 41 -5.19 7.97 -1.91
CA SER A 41 -5.88 6.86 -2.59
C SER A 41 -6.85 7.36 -3.65
N GLY A 42 -7.10 6.55 -4.68
CA GLY A 42 -7.97 6.87 -5.81
C GLY A 42 -9.27 6.08 -5.73
N GLY A 43 -10.41 6.72 -5.98
CA GLY A 43 -11.71 6.03 -5.90
C GLY A 43 -11.97 5.06 -7.05
N HIS A 44 -11.32 5.25 -8.19
CA HIS A 44 -11.39 4.36 -9.36
C HIS A 44 -10.11 3.55 -9.57
N ASP A 45 -9.16 3.59 -8.62
CA ASP A 45 -7.93 2.82 -8.73
C ASP A 45 -8.24 1.31 -8.78
N THR A 46 -7.80 0.66 -9.85
CA THR A 46 -8.04 -0.78 -10.06
C THR A 46 -6.90 -1.67 -9.56
N LEU A 47 -5.73 -1.09 -9.24
CA LEU A 47 -4.56 -1.81 -8.72
C LEU A 47 -4.43 -1.67 -7.21
N ALA A 48 -4.53 -0.45 -6.68
CA ALA A 48 -4.64 -0.16 -5.26
C ALA A 48 -6.11 0.11 -4.92
N ASP A 49 -6.94 -0.92 -5.09
CA ASP A 49 -8.39 -0.72 -5.07
C ASP A 49 -8.93 -0.26 -3.71
N PRO A 50 -10.07 0.46 -3.69
CA PRO A 50 -10.60 1.02 -2.45
C PRO A 50 -10.85 0.00 -1.33
N LYS A 51 -11.08 -1.28 -1.63
CA LYS A 51 -11.28 -2.32 -0.61
C LYS A 51 -9.97 -2.68 0.07
N ASP A 52 -8.91 -2.90 -0.69
CA ASP A 52 -7.59 -3.19 -0.15
C ASP A 52 -7.01 -1.98 0.60
N VAL A 53 -7.25 -0.76 0.09
CA VAL A 53 -6.90 0.48 0.82
C VAL A 53 -7.67 0.59 2.14
N ALA A 54 -8.97 0.30 2.16
CA ALA A 54 -9.76 0.32 3.40
C ALA A 54 -9.20 -0.67 4.43
N VAL A 55 -8.76 -1.86 4.00
CA VAL A 55 -8.07 -2.82 4.87
C VAL A 55 -6.72 -2.26 5.34
N LEU A 56 -5.91 -1.67 4.45
CA LEU A 56 -4.60 -1.11 4.78
C LEU A 56 -4.69 0.02 5.82
N LEU A 57 -5.68 0.91 5.69
CA LEU A 57 -5.88 2.03 6.63
C LEU A 57 -6.11 1.56 8.08
N THR A 58 -6.71 0.38 8.28
CA THR A 58 -6.88 -0.20 9.63
C THR A 58 -5.58 -0.72 10.23
N GLN A 59 -4.52 -0.89 9.42
CA GLN A 59 -3.26 -1.51 9.83
C GLN A 59 -2.10 -0.52 9.97
N VAL A 60 -2.17 0.66 9.34
CA VAL A 60 -1.13 1.68 9.45
C VAL A 60 -1.16 2.30 10.85
N PHE A 61 -0.15 1.99 11.66
CA PHE A 61 -0.12 2.38 13.07
C PHE A 61 -0.02 3.91 13.28
N ASN A 62 0.77 4.59 12.46
CA ASN A 62 1.04 6.02 12.59
C ASN A 62 0.59 6.78 11.33
N LEU A 63 -0.71 6.72 11.05
CA LEU A 63 -1.33 7.44 9.94
C LEU A 63 -1.53 8.91 10.34
N VAL A 64 -0.77 9.82 9.72
CA VAL A 64 -0.84 11.26 10.01
C VAL A 64 -1.79 12.01 9.08
N PHE A 65 -2.09 11.43 7.91
CA PHE A 65 -2.99 12.02 6.92
C PHE A 65 -3.52 10.94 5.98
N HIS A 66 -4.78 11.06 5.56
CA HIS A 66 -5.35 10.29 4.46
C HIS A 66 -6.26 11.16 3.60
N GLN A 67 -6.05 11.13 2.29
CA GLN A 67 -6.93 11.75 1.30
C GLN A 67 -7.34 10.74 0.24
N ASN A 68 -8.64 10.62 0.01
CA ASN A 68 -9.19 9.85 -1.09
C ASN A 68 -9.66 10.80 -2.20
N ILE A 69 -9.14 10.62 -3.41
CA ILE A 69 -9.49 11.41 -4.60
C ILE A 69 -10.40 10.53 -5.46
N GLU A 70 -11.71 10.76 -5.34
CA GLU A 70 -12.73 9.82 -5.83
C GLU A 70 -12.62 9.53 -7.33
N HIS A 71 -12.29 10.53 -8.15
CA HIS A 71 -12.24 10.37 -9.61
C HIS A 71 -10.94 9.74 -10.13
N TRP A 72 -9.90 9.63 -9.32
CA TRP A 72 -8.57 9.16 -9.75
C TRP A 72 -8.48 7.63 -9.86
N ASP A 73 -7.76 7.19 -10.89
CA ASP A 73 -7.25 5.83 -11.11
C ASP A 73 -5.73 5.79 -10.80
N HIS A 74 -5.10 4.62 -10.94
CA HIS A 74 -3.75 4.34 -10.45
C HIS A 74 -2.65 5.24 -11.04
N LEU A 75 -2.81 5.67 -12.29
CA LEU A 75 -1.77 6.46 -12.97
C LEU A 75 -1.91 7.97 -12.72
N ASP A 76 -3.04 8.42 -12.19
CA ASP A 76 -3.29 9.85 -11.95
C ASP A 76 -2.33 10.42 -10.89
N PHE A 77 -1.84 9.60 -9.96
CA PHE A 77 -0.83 10.00 -8.97
C PHE A 77 0.49 10.48 -9.58
N ILE A 78 0.81 10.08 -10.82
CA ILE A 78 2.07 10.41 -11.49
C ILE A 78 1.81 11.29 -12.72
N TRP A 79 0.73 11.03 -13.45
CA TRP A 79 0.45 11.65 -14.76
C TRP A 79 -0.88 12.41 -14.82
N GLY A 80 -1.65 12.46 -13.72
CA GLY A 80 -2.88 13.23 -13.63
C GLY A 80 -2.58 14.71 -13.83
N LEU A 81 -3.37 15.36 -14.69
CA LEU A 81 -3.17 16.80 -15.00
C LEU A 81 -3.44 17.69 -13.78
N ASP A 82 -4.26 17.23 -12.84
CA ASP A 82 -4.60 17.89 -11.57
C ASP A 82 -3.74 17.40 -10.38
N ALA A 83 -2.75 16.53 -10.62
CA ALA A 83 -1.92 15.98 -9.55
C ALA A 83 -1.11 17.02 -8.77
N PRO A 84 -0.52 18.06 -9.40
CA PRO A 84 0.15 19.12 -8.66
C PRO A 84 -0.77 19.84 -7.66
N GLU A 85 -2.01 20.10 -8.03
CA GLU A 85 -3.00 20.76 -7.17
C GLU A 85 -3.46 19.84 -6.05
N GLN A 86 -3.73 18.57 -6.36
CA GLN A 86 -4.29 17.61 -5.39
C GLN A 86 -3.25 17.09 -4.38
N ILE A 87 -1.99 16.88 -4.79
CA ILE A 87 -0.95 16.27 -3.94
C ILE A 87 0.10 17.28 -3.51
N VAL A 88 0.64 18.06 -4.45
CA VAL A 88 1.86 18.86 -4.21
C VAL A 88 1.54 20.15 -3.45
N SER A 89 0.40 20.78 -3.75
CA SER A 89 0.04 22.08 -3.16
C SER A 89 -0.22 22.02 -1.64
N LEU A 90 -0.58 20.85 -1.10
CA LEU A 90 -0.83 20.66 0.34
C LEU A 90 0.44 20.73 1.22
N HIS A 91 1.64 20.66 0.64
CA HIS A 91 2.91 20.75 1.39
C HIS A 91 3.54 22.15 1.38
N SER A 92 2.86 23.16 0.84
CA SER A 92 3.37 24.55 0.77
C SER A 92 2.72 25.51 1.78
N GLN A 93 2.02 25.01 2.81
CA GLN A 93 1.46 25.82 3.91
C GLN A 93 1.87 25.29 5.28
#